data_AF-A0A9N9ANV3-F1
#
_entry.id   AF-A0A9N9ANV3-F1
#
_cell.length_a   1.000
_cell.length_b   1.000
_cell.length_c   1.000
_cell.angle_alpha   90.00
_cell.angle_beta   90.00
_cell.angle_gamma   90.00
#
_symmetry.space_group_name_H-M   'P 1'
#
loop_
_entity.id
_entity.type
_entity.pdbx_description
1 polymer ?
#
loop_
_entity_poly.entity_id
_entity_poly.type
_entity_poly.pdbx_seq_one_letter_code
_entity_poly.pdbx_strand_id
1 'polypeptide(L)'
;MCKVAVGQACGRLGQKCLTWMQERYVRAVVSIKILEPRQNMQEPTTGYFYRTMTAKLYRQGMPTQRWDFGNIKKYSRDPVNDPPGCNAPNLPAFQIAIPINETFWDPPSPIPPAYVPVFPVNIIGNNFVIDLYRIQRIALKSRTP
;
A
#
# COMPACT_ATOMS: atom_id res chain seq x y z
N MET A 1 10.82 -0.72 -0.51
CA MET A 1 10.63 0.75 -0.53
C MET A 1 9.13 1.08 -0.46
N CYS A 2 8.72 2.19 0.18
CA CYS A 2 7.31 2.60 0.25
C CYS A 2 7.15 4.06 -0.22
N LYS A 3 6.15 4.34 -1.07
CA LYS A 3 5.78 5.70 -1.47
C LYS A 3 4.30 5.96 -1.23
N VAL A 4 4.03 7.03 -0.48
CA VAL A 4 2.69 7.58 -0.32
C VAL A 4 2.57 8.86 -1.14
N ALA A 5 1.46 9.04 -1.85
CA ALA A 5 1.16 10.28 -2.54
C ALA A 5 -0.29 10.74 -2.31
N VAL A 6 -0.42 12.03 -2.03
CA VAL A 6 -1.68 12.78 -1.92
C VAL A 6 -1.70 13.76 -3.10
N GLY A 7 -2.84 13.92 -3.78
CA GLY A 7 -2.98 14.85 -4.93
C GLY A 7 -2.25 14.49 -6.24
N GLN A 8 -1.09 13.80 -6.22
CA GLN A 8 -0.35 13.45 -7.46
C GLN A 8 -1.10 12.45 -8.38
N ALA A 9 -1.00 12.63 -9.70
CA ALA A 9 -1.59 11.71 -10.67
C ALA A 9 -1.09 10.25 -10.49
N CYS A 10 -2.02 9.29 -10.57
CA CYS A 10 -1.73 7.86 -10.40
C CYS A 10 -0.64 7.34 -11.35
N GLY A 11 -0.60 7.84 -12.60
CA GLY A 11 0.43 7.47 -13.59
C GLY A 11 1.83 7.90 -13.15
N ARG A 12 1.98 9.12 -12.63
CA ARG A 12 3.29 9.64 -12.17
C ARG A 12 3.80 8.89 -10.94
N LEU A 13 2.92 8.52 -10.01
CA LEU A 13 3.28 7.68 -8.87
C LEU A 13 3.73 6.29 -9.34
N GLY A 14 2.99 5.68 -10.28
CA GLY A 14 3.34 4.40 -10.88
C GLY A 14 4.71 4.42 -11.54
N GLN A 15 4.99 5.44 -12.37
CA GLN A 15 6.28 5.57 -13.06
C GLN A 15 7.45 5.63 -12.08
N LYS A 16 7.34 6.43 -11.01
CA LYS A 16 8.37 6.50 -9.96
C LYS A 16 8.63 5.15 -9.29
N CYS A 17 7.56 4.40 -9.01
CA CYS A 17 7.69 3.08 -8.41
C CYS A 17 8.38 2.11 -9.38
N LEU A 18 8.03 2.15 -10.67
CA LEU A 18 8.70 1.35 -11.70
C LEU A 18 10.18 1.72 -11.86
N THR A 19 10.53 3.01 -11.79
CA THR A 19 11.94 3.44 -11.77
C THR A 19 12.67 2.86 -10.56
N TRP A 20 12.09 2.92 -9.36
CA TRP A 20 12.70 2.28 -8.19
C TRP A 20 12.85 0.77 -8.34
N MET A 21 11.94 0.09 -9.02
CA MET A 21 12.05 -1.35 -9.29
C MET A 21 13.22 -1.72 -10.21
N GLN A 22 13.81 -0.75 -10.92
CA GLN A 22 15.03 -0.94 -11.73
C GLN A 22 16.31 -0.90 -10.88
N GLU A 23 16.23 -0.40 -9.65
CA GLU A 23 17.38 -0.34 -8.74
C GLU A 23 17.81 -1.75 -8.32
N ARG A 24 19.12 -2.02 -8.32
CA ARG A 24 19.69 -3.35 -8.09
C ARG A 24 19.29 -3.96 -6.73
N TYR A 25 19.01 -3.13 -5.74
CA TYR A 25 18.70 -3.54 -4.37
C TYR A 25 17.21 -3.40 -4.00
N VAL A 26 16.36 -2.93 -4.91
CA VAL A 26 14.92 -2.78 -4.63
C VAL A 26 14.17 -4.00 -5.17
N ARG A 27 13.71 -4.86 -4.24
CA ARG A 27 12.94 -6.08 -4.58
C ARG A 27 11.44 -5.87 -4.59
N ALA A 28 10.96 -4.97 -3.73
CA ALA A 28 9.55 -4.65 -3.58
C ALA A 28 9.32 -3.15 -3.37
N VAL A 29 8.30 -2.62 -4.04
CA VAL A 29 7.83 -1.24 -3.85
C VAL A 29 6.34 -1.26 -3.56
N VAL A 30 5.93 -0.65 -2.46
CA VAL A 30 4.52 -0.36 -2.17
C VAL A 30 4.21 1.08 -2.54
N SER A 31 3.18 1.28 -3.33
CA SER A 31 2.63 2.61 -3.61
C SER A 31 1.24 2.74 -3.00
N ILE A 32 0.99 3.84 -2.31
CA ILE A 32 -0.30 4.17 -1.73
C ILE A 32 -0.71 5.54 -2.24
N LYS A 33 -1.84 5.58 -2.93
CA LYS A 33 -2.44 6.79 -3.45
C LYS A 33 -3.70 7.09 -2.66
N ILE A 34 -3.71 8.26 -2.02
CA ILE A 34 -4.90 8.83 -1.39
C ILE A 34 -5.47 9.85 -2.37
N LEU A 35 -6.72 9.67 -2.78
CA LEU A 35 -7.41 10.62 -3.65
C LEU A 35 -7.98 11.77 -2.82
N GLU A 36 -8.28 12.87 -3.50
CA GLU A 36 -8.94 14.00 -2.89
C GLU A 36 -10.29 13.60 -2.29
N PRO A 37 -10.70 14.25 -1.18
CA PRO A 37 -12.02 14.03 -0.61
C PRO A 37 -13.11 14.36 -1.62
N ARG A 38 -14.18 13.57 -1.60
CA ARG A 38 -15.40 13.95 -2.28
C ARG A 38 -15.99 15.17 -1.59
N GLN A 39 -16.08 16.26 -2.34
CA GLN A 39 -16.68 17.49 -1.84
C GLN A 39 -18.13 17.22 -1.42
N ASN A 40 -18.52 17.84 -0.30
CA ASN A 40 -19.88 17.83 0.23
C ASN A 40 -20.46 16.44 0.58
N MET A 41 -19.63 15.40 0.65
CA MET A 41 -20.07 14.07 1.08
C MET A 41 -19.23 13.59 2.26
N GLN A 42 -19.87 13.48 3.42
CA GLN A 42 -19.26 13.00 4.65
C GLN A 42 -19.96 11.74 5.15
N GLU A 43 -19.20 10.87 5.80
CA GLU A 43 -19.71 9.70 6.48
C GLU A 43 -20.49 10.14 7.75
N PRO A 44 -21.78 9.78 7.88
CA PRO A 44 -22.62 10.28 8.98
C PRO A 44 -22.08 9.97 10.38
N THR A 45 -21.49 8.79 10.55
CA THR A 45 -21.03 8.29 11.86
C THR A 45 -19.74 8.95 12.33
N THR A 46 -18.84 9.30 11.41
CA THR A 46 -17.48 9.77 11.74
C THR A 46 -17.27 11.25 11.42
N GLY A 47 -18.10 11.83 10.55
CA GLY A 47 -17.91 13.16 9.98
C GLY A 47 -16.70 13.25 9.04
N TYR A 48 -16.12 12.12 8.62
CA TYR A 48 -15.01 12.13 7.68
C TYR A 48 -15.51 12.25 6.25
N PHE A 49 -14.83 13.06 5.43
CA PHE A 49 -15.11 13.10 4.00
C PHE A 49 -14.88 11.73 3.36
N TYR A 50 -15.74 11.35 2.42
CA TYR A 50 -15.53 10.15 1.64
C TYR A 50 -14.28 10.29 0.77
N ARG A 51 -13.37 9.33 0.89
CA ARG A 51 -12.09 9.26 0.18
C ARG A 51 -11.89 7.86 -0.35
N THR A 52 -11.58 7.79 -1.64
CA THR A 52 -11.04 6.57 -2.25
C THR A 52 -9.54 6.56 -2.09
N MET A 53 -8.98 5.38 -1.84
CA MET A 53 -7.55 5.13 -1.76
C MET A 53 -7.22 3.91 -2.60
N THR A 54 -6.00 3.84 -3.12
CA THR A 54 -5.55 2.69 -3.90
C THR A 54 -4.13 2.33 -3.48
N ALA A 55 -3.85 1.04 -3.36
CA ALA A 55 -2.52 0.54 -3.09
C ALA A 55 -2.07 -0.35 -4.24
N LYS A 56 -0.77 -0.33 -4.55
CA LYS A 56 -0.15 -1.28 -5.47
C LYS A 56 1.14 -1.83 -4.87
N LEU A 57 1.38 -3.11 -5.07
CA LEU A 57 2.63 -3.77 -4.74
C LEU A 57 3.31 -4.18 -6.04
N TYR A 58 4.51 -3.67 -6.24
CA TYR A 58 5.42 -4.04 -7.32
C TYR A 58 6.49 -4.97 -6.75
N ARG A 59 6.72 -6.10 -7.42
CA ARG A 59 7.75 -7.07 -7.06
C ARG A 59 8.47 -7.54 -8.31
N GLN A 60 9.78 -7.77 -8.21
CA GLN A 60 10.56 -8.25 -9.36
C GLN A 60 10.07 -9.65 -9.75
N GLY A 61 9.85 -9.88 -11.04
CA GLY A 61 9.38 -11.17 -11.56
C GLY A 61 7.93 -11.55 -11.22
N MET A 62 7.16 -10.66 -10.60
CA MET A 62 5.78 -10.93 -10.17
C MET A 62 4.79 -9.92 -10.76
N PRO A 63 3.55 -10.33 -11.07
CA PRO A 63 2.49 -9.41 -11.47
C PRO A 63 2.24 -8.33 -10.40
N THR A 64 1.95 -7.12 -10.83
CA THR A 64 1.57 -6.03 -9.92
C THR A 64 0.25 -6.36 -9.24
N GLN A 65 0.26 -6.41 -7.90
CA GLN A 65 -0.96 -6.57 -7.11
C GLN A 65 -1.55 -5.20 -6.79
N ARG A 66 -2.88 -5.13 -6.70
CA ARG A 66 -3.60 -3.87 -6.50
C ARG A 66 -4.78 -4.04 -5.56
N TRP A 67 -4.99 -3.02 -4.74
CA TRP A 67 -6.13 -2.87 -3.85
C TRP A 67 -6.78 -1.52 -4.05
N ASP A 68 -8.11 -1.51 -4.05
CA ASP A 68 -8.91 -0.29 -3.94
C ASP A 68 -9.59 -0.33 -2.56
N PHE A 69 -9.38 0.73 -1.77
CA PHE A 69 -9.84 0.82 -0.38
C PHE A 69 -10.25 2.27 -0.06
N GLY A 70 -10.56 2.57 1.21
CA GLY A 70 -11.13 3.86 1.62
C GLY A 70 -12.51 3.66 2.25
N ASN A 71 -13.10 4.74 2.75
CA ASN A 71 -14.47 4.73 3.29
C ASN A 71 -15.55 4.79 2.20
N ILE A 72 -15.17 4.73 0.91
CA ILE A 72 -16.09 4.59 -0.23
C ILE A 72 -15.44 3.73 -1.31
N LYS A 73 -16.23 2.87 -1.97
CA LYS A 73 -15.74 2.11 -3.13
C LYS A 73 -15.34 3.03 -4.27
N LYS A 74 -14.28 2.64 -4.99
CA LYS A 74 -13.85 3.36 -6.19
C LYS A 74 -14.99 3.37 -7.20
N TYR A 75 -15.29 4.55 -7.76
CA TYR A 75 -16.38 4.82 -8.71
C TYR A 75 -17.82 4.72 -8.17
N SER A 76 -18.04 4.28 -6.93
CA SER A 76 -19.39 4.23 -6.35
C SER A 76 -19.99 5.62 -6.23
N ARG A 77 -21.26 5.80 -6.58
CA ARG A 77 -21.99 7.06 -6.38
C ARG A 77 -22.89 7.05 -5.14
N ASP A 78 -23.07 5.87 -4.54
CA ASP A 78 -23.95 5.65 -3.40
C ASP A 78 -23.17 4.98 -2.26
N PRO A 79 -22.47 5.77 -1.43
CA PRO A 79 -21.66 5.21 -0.34
C PRO A 79 -22.48 4.53 0.76
N VAL A 80 -23.79 4.76 0.83
CA VAL A 80 -24.65 4.24 1.90
C VAL A 80 -25.06 2.81 1.59
N ASN A 81 -25.51 2.55 0.35
CA ASN A 81 -25.97 1.23 -0.06
C ASN A 81 -24.86 0.36 -0.67
N ASP A 82 -23.68 0.94 -0.92
CA ASP A 82 -22.52 0.24 -1.49
C ASP A 82 -21.25 0.38 -0.61
N PRO A 83 -21.25 -0.21 0.60
CA PRO A 83 -20.20 -0.02 1.58
C PRO A 83 -18.87 -0.64 1.13
N PRO A 84 -17.72 -0.02 1.42
CA PRO A 84 -16.41 -0.53 1.02
C PRO A 84 -16.08 -1.86 1.71
N GLY A 85 -15.33 -2.72 1.02
CA GLY A 85 -14.87 -3.98 1.61
C GLY A 85 -13.83 -3.82 2.72
N CYS A 86 -13.08 -2.72 2.73
CA CYS A 86 -12.07 -2.42 3.76
C CYS A 86 -12.73 -1.71 4.97
N ASN A 87 -13.42 -2.49 5.81
CA ASN A 87 -14.25 -1.96 6.90
C ASN A 87 -13.79 -2.38 8.32
N ALA A 88 -12.84 -3.31 8.43
CA ALA A 88 -12.30 -3.78 9.70
C ALA A 88 -10.78 -4.02 9.60
N PRO A 89 -10.04 -3.96 10.73
CA PRO A 89 -8.64 -4.35 10.76
C PRO A 89 -8.48 -5.85 10.49
N ASN A 90 -7.29 -6.25 10.04
CA ASN A 90 -6.89 -7.64 9.83
C ASN A 90 -7.71 -8.44 8.80
N LEU A 91 -8.40 -7.77 7.87
CA LEU A 91 -9.05 -8.45 6.75
C LEU A 91 -7.98 -8.96 5.75
N PRO A 92 -7.90 -10.27 5.48
CA PRO A 92 -6.83 -10.83 4.62
C PRO A 92 -6.79 -10.21 3.22
N ALA A 93 -7.95 -9.89 2.65
CA ALA A 93 -8.07 -9.26 1.33
C ALA A 93 -7.48 -7.84 1.27
N PHE A 94 -7.26 -7.19 2.43
CA PHE A 94 -6.75 -5.82 2.56
C PHE A 94 -5.42 -5.75 3.31
N GLN A 95 -4.71 -6.88 3.38
CA GLN A 95 -3.34 -6.93 3.88
C GLN A 95 -2.35 -7.09 2.73
N ILE A 96 -1.29 -6.29 2.78
CA ILE A 96 -0.12 -6.48 1.92
C ILE A 96 0.94 -7.20 2.75
N ALA A 97 1.19 -8.46 2.42
CA ALA A 97 2.25 -9.26 3.02
C ALA A 97 3.49 -9.22 2.12
N ILE A 98 4.60 -8.72 2.64
CA ILE A 98 5.90 -8.71 1.97
C ILE A 98 6.84 -9.63 2.75
N PRO A 99 7.35 -10.70 2.14
CA PRO A 99 8.30 -11.58 2.81
C PRO A 99 9.53 -10.82 3.30
N ILE A 100 9.91 -11.07 4.56
CA ILE A 100 11.07 -10.42 5.19
C ILE A 100 12.35 -10.80 4.43
N ASN A 101 12.41 -12.02 3.91
CA ASN A 101 13.54 -12.50 3.13
C ASN A 101 13.76 -11.77 1.79
N GLU A 102 12.70 -11.21 1.21
CA GLU A 102 12.79 -10.36 0.03
C GLU A 102 13.25 -8.93 0.37
N THR A 103 13.17 -8.52 1.64
CA THR A 103 13.41 -7.13 2.05
C THR A 103 14.84 -6.89 2.53
N PHE A 104 15.44 -7.84 3.24
CA PHE A 104 16.82 -7.75 3.76
C PHE A 104 17.82 -8.47 2.85
N TRP A 105 17.71 -8.25 1.55
CA TRP A 105 18.60 -8.84 0.56
C TRP A 105 19.66 -7.81 0.11
N ASP A 106 20.82 -7.80 0.77
CA ASP A 106 22.02 -7.08 0.31
C ASP A 106 23.16 -8.05 0.04
N PRO A 107 23.26 -8.62 -1.18
CA PRO A 107 24.25 -9.63 -1.47
C PRO A 107 25.61 -8.95 -1.72
N PRO A 108 26.72 -9.53 -1.24
CA PRO A 108 28.05 -9.06 -1.61
C PRO A 108 28.22 -9.09 -3.14
N SER A 109 29.02 -8.18 -3.68
CA SER A 109 29.33 -8.12 -5.12
C SER A 109 30.79 -8.52 -5.35
N PRO A 110 31.05 -9.60 -6.12
CA PRO A 110 30.10 -10.47 -6.82
C PRO A 110 29.33 -11.41 -5.89
N ILE A 111 28.13 -11.85 -6.31
CA ILE A 111 27.27 -12.73 -5.51
C ILE A 111 27.84 -14.16 -5.55
N PRO A 112 28.24 -14.75 -4.41
CA PRO A 112 28.71 -16.13 -4.36
C PRO A 112 27.60 -17.13 -4.75
N PRO A 113 27.93 -18.26 -5.39
CA PRO A 113 26.95 -19.30 -5.77
C PRO A 113 26.11 -19.86 -4.60
N ALA A 114 26.62 -19.79 -3.38
CA ALA A 114 25.99 -20.30 -2.17
C ALA A 114 25.52 -19.20 -1.19
N TYR A 115 25.29 -17.98 -1.69
CA TYR A 115 24.86 -16.89 -0.83
C TYR A 115 23.45 -17.12 -0.25
N VAL A 116 23.37 -17.19 1.07
CA VAL A 116 22.11 -17.21 1.83
C VAL A 116 22.00 -15.87 2.58
N PRO A 117 20.93 -15.10 2.40
CA PRO A 117 20.74 -13.86 3.16
C PRO A 117 20.64 -14.14 4.65
N VAL A 118 21.35 -13.34 5.43
CA VAL A 118 21.27 -13.38 6.88
C VAL A 118 20.23 -12.38 7.33
N PHE A 119 19.15 -12.87 7.92
CA PHE A 119 18.17 -12.02 8.58
C PHE A 119 18.66 -11.69 9.99
N PRO A 120 18.51 -10.44 10.45
CA PRO A 120 18.79 -10.12 11.85
C PRO A 120 17.94 -11.01 12.77
N VAL A 121 18.58 -11.71 13.70
CA VAL A 121 17.95 -12.70 14.62
C VAL A 121 16.82 -12.14 15.48
N ASN A 122 16.75 -10.81 15.58
CA ASN A 122 15.73 -10.06 16.31
C ASN A 122 14.47 -9.74 15.47
N ILE A 123 14.41 -10.15 14.19
CA ILE A 123 13.20 -10.01 13.38
C ILE A 123 12.32 -11.25 13.59
N ILE A 124 11.23 -11.07 14.34
CA ILE A 124 10.23 -12.11 14.59
C ILE A 124 9.15 -12.04 13.51
N GLY A 125 8.97 -13.13 12.77
CA GLY A 125 7.92 -13.28 11.75
C GLY A 125 8.46 -13.54 10.34
N ASN A 126 7.57 -13.99 9.45
CA ASN A 126 7.92 -14.33 8.06
C ASN A 126 7.66 -13.18 7.08
N ASN A 127 6.73 -12.28 7.41
CA ASN A 127 6.27 -11.19 6.53
C ASN A 127 6.18 -9.85 7.27
N PHE A 128 6.51 -8.77 6.56
CA PHE A 128 5.97 -7.45 6.85
C PHE A 128 4.51 -7.39 6.41
N VAL A 129 3.61 -7.14 7.35
CA VAL A 129 2.17 -7.03 7.06
C VAL A 129 1.73 -5.58 7.17
N ILE A 130 1.27 -5.03 6.05
CA ILE A 130 0.66 -3.70 5.98
C ILE A 130 -0.86 -3.87 5.94
N ASP A 131 -1.53 -3.41 6.98
CA ASP A 131 -3.00 -3.39 7.07
C ASP A 131 -3.54 -2.08 6.47
N LEU A 132 -4.20 -2.17 5.31
CA LEU A 132 -4.74 -1.02 4.61
C LEU A 132 -5.88 -0.32 5.38
N TYR A 133 -6.58 -1.03 6.27
CA TYR A 133 -7.60 -0.42 7.12
C TYR A 133 -6.95 0.57 8.10
N ARG A 134 -5.81 0.23 8.69
CA ARG A 134 -5.09 1.14 9.60
C ARG A 134 -4.63 2.40 8.88
N ILE A 135 -4.10 2.25 7.66
CA ILE A 135 -3.70 3.39 6.83
C ILE A 135 -4.91 4.26 6.48
N GLN A 136 -6.03 3.65 6.10
CA GLN A 136 -7.29 4.36 5.85
C GLN A 136 -7.71 5.20 7.05
N ARG A 137 -7.69 4.65 8.27
CA ARG A 137 -8.08 5.41 9.48
C ARG A 137 -7.17 6.61 9.72
N ILE A 138 -5.87 6.49 9.46
CA ILE A 138 -4.92 7.61 9.60
C ILE A 138 -5.20 8.68 8.54
N ALA A 139 -5.37 8.28 7.27
CA ALA A 139 -5.59 9.19 6.14
C ALA A 139 -6.96 9.91 6.18
N LEU A 140 -7.97 9.31 6.82
CA LEU A 140 -9.26 9.96 7.07
C LEU A 140 -9.19 10.96 8.23
N LYS A 141 -8.35 10.69 9.24
CA LYS A 141 -8.16 11.57 10.40
C LYS A 141 -7.34 12.83 10.08
N SER A 142 -6.40 12.77 9.13
CA SER A 142 -5.44 13.84 8.83
C SER A 142 -6.07 15.04 8.10
N ARG A 143 -7.12 15.64 8.67
CA ARG A 143 -7.91 16.77 8.13
C ARG A 143 -7.01 17.88 7.56
N THR A 144 -7.13 18.10 6.25
CA THR A 144 -7.40 19.42 5.67
C THR A 144 -8.13 19.21 4.34
N PRO A 145 -9.20 19.99 4.05
CA PRO A 145 -9.58 20.27 2.66
C PRO A 145 -8.43 20.94 1.90
#